data_AF-X0PKM6-F1
#
_entry.id   AF-X0PKM6-F1
#
_cell.length_a   1.000
_cell.length_b   1.000
_cell.length_c   1.000
_cell.angle_alpha   90.00
_cell.angle_beta   90.00
_cell.angle_gamma   90.00
#
_symmetry.space_group_name_H-M   'P 1'
#
loop_
_entity.id
_entity.type
_entity.pdbx_description
1 polymer ?
#
loop_
_entity_poly.entity_id
_entity_poly.type
_entity_poly.pdbx_seq_one_letter_code
_entity_poly.pdbx_strand_id
1 'polypeptide(L)'
;MRLPSVVAVGIGAAGLVVLGKLVSTRRVALVAALVFAILPRVTSAGIEARSYALSAALAVWVTVVFVVAVRRRAGTAWVLYTLLVAVSTTVFLYSILIVAAHVATLAMTRTGRRCVGSFLLAAGAGIAIAAPVIVLVQSQADQVSWIDGRNFDLVWIVLVEQYFDNALPVAVVSGLLVVAGVTVGIVRGRDCRDGEQPGLLATAVPWLLVPTALVLLYSLTSQNVYLGRYFTFTAPAFALLLGQSTVWIAGLAGRRSTPLLAVILALVGAVALPHYLVQRGPYAKPSGMDYSRVADLVESEAAPGDCVLYDLKNAWNPGPMRTVEAVDPPAFAALRDISRGSTAAELGGLWDETLAPDRIADQIRSCPAIWLLTDRSAGVDSHTGSAVDSRDPVALGANFRVVRSYGFAVQERWQLNVSQVVHFVRPAA
;
A
#
# COMPACT_ATOMS: atom_id res chain seq x y z
N MET A 1 -8.35 -13.03 0.15
CA MET A 1 -7.98 -13.34 1.55
C MET A 1 -7.78 -12.07 2.37
N ARG A 2 -8.40 -11.92 3.55
CA ARG A 2 -8.23 -10.72 4.43
C ARG A 2 -7.77 -11.07 5.86
N LEU A 3 -7.96 -12.31 6.30
CA LEU A 3 -7.71 -12.74 7.68
C LEU A 3 -6.26 -12.47 8.16
N PRO A 4 -5.20 -12.81 7.40
CA PRO A 4 -3.83 -12.58 7.86
C PRO A 4 -3.52 -11.10 8.14
N SER A 5 -3.99 -10.21 7.27
CA SER A 5 -3.75 -8.77 7.40
C SER A 5 -4.50 -8.17 8.59
N VAL A 6 -5.75 -8.61 8.84
CA VAL A 6 -6.51 -8.19 10.03
C VAL A 6 -5.83 -8.65 11.32
N VAL A 7 -5.35 -9.89 11.37
CA VAL A 7 -4.59 -10.41 12.52
C VAL A 7 -3.30 -9.61 12.73
N ALA A 8 -2.57 -9.29 11.65
CA ALA A 8 -1.38 -8.46 11.73
C ALA A 8 -1.67 -7.05 12.28
N VAL A 9 -2.76 -6.40 11.84
CA VAL A 9 -3.21 -5.12 12.42
C VAL A 9 -3.48 -5.26 13.93
N GLY A 10 -4.15 -6.33 14.36
CA GLY A 10 -4.39 -6.61 15.78
C GLY A 10 -3.09 -6.78 16.59
N ILE A 11 -2.12 -7.54 16.05
CA ILE A 11 -0.79 -7.73 16.66
C ILE A 11 -0.03 -6.40 16.74
N GLY A 12 -0.11 -5.57 15.70
CA GLY A 12 0.47 -4.23 15.69
C GLY A 12 -0.15 -3.31 16.74
N ALA A 13 -1.48 -3.30 16.86
CA ALA A 13 -2.19 -2.51 17.87
C ALA A 13 -1.83 -2.95 19.30
N ALA A 14 -1.75 -4.25 19.56
CA ALA A 14 -1.33 -4.81 20.85
C ALA A 14 0.12 -4.40 21.18
N GLY A 15 1.03 -4.51 20.21
CA GLY A 15 2.40 -4.03 20.34
C GLY A 15 2.47 -2.52 20.62
N LEU A 16 1.57 -1.72 20.03
CA LEU A 16 1.53 -0.27 20.23
C LEU A 16 1.08 0.10 21.65
N VAL A 17 0.17 -0.68 22.24
CA VAL A 17 -0.17 -0.55 23.67
C VAL A 17 1.05 -0.85 24.55
N VAL A 18 1.83 -1.88 24.22
CA VAL A 18 3.07 -2.20 24.95
C VAL A 18 4.10 -1.08 24.80
N LEU A 19 4.39 -0.67 23.56
CA LEU A 19 5.34 0.39 23.25
C LEU A 19 4.96 1.71 23.92
N GLY A 20 3.70 2.14 23.78
CA GLY A 20 3.20 3.38 24.36
C GLY A 20 3.31 3.41 25.89
N LYS A 21 3.12 2.28 26.57
CA LYS A 21 3.34 2.16 28.03
C LYS A 21 4.81 2.28 28.40
N LEU A 22 5.72 1.79 27.53
CA LEU A 22 7.14 1.99 27.73
C LEU A 22 7.47 3.49 27.56
N VAL A 23 7.12 4.10 26.43
CA VAL A 23 7.65 5.42 26.05
C VAL A 23 6.84 6.62 26.56
N SER A 24 5.60 6.42 27.02
CA SER A 24 4.70 7.46 27.53
C SER A 24 3.82 6.96 28.69
N THR A 25 2.49 7.08 28.60
CA THR A 25 1.51 6.72 29.63
C THR A 25 0.50 5.71 29.11
N ARG A 26 -0.18 4.98 30.01
CA ARG A 26 -1.25 4.03 29.64
C ARG A 26 -2.34 4.68 28.79
N ARG A 27 -2.73 5.93 29.09
CA ARG A 27 -3.74 6.65 28.31
C ARG A 27 -3.28 6.87 26.88
N VAL A 28 -2.06 7.39 26.69
CA VAL A 28 -1.47 7.61 25.35
C VAL A 28 -1.36 6.28 24.60
N ALA A 29 -0.94 5.21 25.27
CA ALA A 29 -0.81 3.88 24.66
C ALA A 29 -2.14 3.35 24.10
N LEU A 30 -3.23 3.48 24.86
CA LEU A 30 -4.56 3.04 24.42
C LEU A 30 -5.09 3.89 23.27
N VAL A 31 -4.95 5.22 23.38
CA VAL A 31 -5.42 6.14 22.34
C VAL A 31 -4.64 5.94 21.04
N ALA A 32 -3.31 5.78 21.10
CA ALA A 32 -2.49 5.49 19.94
C ALA A 32 -2.90 4.17 19.25
N ALA A 33 -3.18 3.12 20.02
CA ALA A 33 -3.64 1.84 19.46
C ALA A 33 -5.03 1.94 18.79
N LEU A 34 -5.96 2.71 19.39
CA LEU A 34 -7.27 2.97 18.79
C LEU A 34 -7.14 3.77 17.49
N VAL A 35 -6.36 4.85 17.51
CA VAL A 35 -6.08 5.67 16.33
C VAL A 35 -5.41 4.85 15.23
N PHE A 36 -4.44 4.01 15.57
CA PHE A 36 -3.79 3.10 14.63
C PHE A 36 -4.80 2.18 13.94
N ALA A 37 -5.74 1.59 14.69
CA ALA A 37 -6.73 0.66 14.15
C ALA A 37 -7.73 1.32 13.17
N ILE A 38 -7.99 2.63 13.31
CA ILE A 38 -8.94 3.38 12.46
C ILE A 38 -8.26 4.24 11.40
N LEU A 39 -6.93 4.30 11.37
CA LEU A 39 -6.20 5.12 10.41
C LEU A 39 -6.43 4.57 8.99
N PRO A 40 -6.81 5.41 8.00
CA PRO A 40 -7.18 4.92 6.67
C PRO A 40 -6.12 4.04 5.99
N ARG A 41 -4.83 4.36 6.15
CA ARG A 41 -3.74 3.51 5.64
C ARG A 41 -3.73 2.12 6.27
N VAL A 42 -4.06 2.01 7.56
CA VAL A 42 -4.07 0.74 8.29
C VAL A 42 -5.32 -0.07 7.96
N THR A 43 -6.48 0.59 7.82
CA THR A 43 -7.71 -0.09 7.37
C THR A 43 -7.60 -0.59 5.93
N SER A 44 -6.92 0.17 5.06
CA SER A 44 -6.55 -0.23 3.69
C SER A 44 -5.63 -1.46 3.71
N ALA A 45 -4.54 -1.40 4.48
CA ALA A 45 -3.61 -2.53 4.63
C ALA A 45 -4.30 -3.78 5.22
N GLY A 46 -5.29 -3.62 6.09
CA GLY A 46 -6.06 -4.71 6.69
C GLY A 46 -6.95 -5.49 5.72
N ILE A 47 -7.23 -4.95 4.53
CA ILE A 47 -8.05 -5.61 3.49
C ILE A 47 -7.26 -6.01 2.24
N GLU A 48 -5.94 -5.79 2.26
CA GLU A 48 -5.02 -6.20 1.21
C GLU A 48 -4.24 -7.44 1.64
N ALA A 49 -4.16 -8.45 0.77
CA ALA A 49 -3.29 -9.62 0.96
C ALA A 49 -1.83 -9.28 0.58
N ARG A 50 -1.31 -8.18 1.12
CA ARG A 50 0.07 -7.69 0.91
C ARG A 50 0.78 -7.58 2.25
N SER A 51 2.11 -7.47 2.24
CA SER A 51 2.93 -7.45 3.46
C SER A 51 2.79 -6.17 4.30
N TYR A 52 2.01 -5.17 3.89
CA TYR A 52 1.91 -3.86 4.57
C TYR A 52 1.41 -3.93 6.03
N ALA A 53 0.36 -4.71 6.29
CA ALA A 53 -0.15 -4.86 7.66
C ALA A 53 0.87 -5.61 8.54
N LEU A 54 1.52 -6.63 7.97
CA LEU A 54 2.55 -7.41 8.66
C LEU A 54 3.81 -6.58 8.92
N SER A 55 4.24 -5.73 7.98
CA SER A 55 5.39 -4.85 8.15
C SER A 55 5.15 -3.81 9.25
N ALA A 56 3.95 -3.25 9.35
CA ALA A 56 3.58 -2.38 10.47
C ALA A 56 3.62 -3.11 11.82
N ALA A 57 3.09 -4.34 11.88
CA ALA A 57 3.14 -5.13 13.10
C ALA A 57 4.58 -5.45 13.53
N LEU A 58 5.41 -5.92 12.60
CA LEU A 58 6.82 -6.21 12.84
C LEU A 58 7.58 -4.95 13.26
N ALA A 59 7.34 -3.81 12.60
CA ALA A 59 7.95 -2.53 12.94
C ALA A 59 7.66 -2.10 14.37
N VAL A 60 6.42 -2.29 14.85
CA VAL A 60 6.07 -2.07 16.26
C VAL A 60 6.88 -2.97 17.18
N TRP A 61 6.93 -4.27 16.92
CA TRP A 61 7.61 -5.22 17.80
C TRP A 61 9.13 -5.10 17.78
N VAL A 62 9.74 -4.80 16.63
CA VAL A 62 11.16 -4.42 16.52
C VAL A 62 11.44 -3.21 17.44
N THR A 63 10.58 -2.19 17.38
CA THR A 63 10.70 -0.98 18.22
C THR A 63 10.46 -1.27 19.71
N VAL A 64 9.50 -2.13 20.06
CA VAL A 64 9.29 -2.58 21.45
C VAL A 64 10.55 -3.24 22.01
N VAL A 65 11.10 -4.21 21.28
CA VAL A 65 12.29 -4.96 21.72
C VAL A 65 13.50 -4.05 21.80
N PHE A 66 13.67 -3.12 20.85
CA PHE A 66 14.70 -2.07 20.91
C PHE A 66 14.60 -1.25 22.20
N VAL A 67 13.42 -0.68 22.50
CA VAL A 67 13.23 0.12 23.72
C VAL A 67 13.48 -0.71 24.98
N VAL A 68 13.03 -1.98 25.01
CA VAL A 68 13.30 -2.89 26.14
C VAL A 68 14.79 -3.18 26.29
N ALA A 69 15.52 -3.44 25.20
CA ALA A 69 16.95 -3.71 25.21
C ALA A 69 17.75 -2.51 25.76
N VAL A 70 17.42 -1.30 25.29
CA VAL A 70 18.06 -0.06 25.75
C VAL A 70 17.78 0.19 27.24
N ARG A 71 16.55 -0.03 27.70
CA ARG A 71 16.17 0.23 29.10
C ARG A 71 16.71 -0.78 30.10
N ARG A 72 16.59 -2.07 29.78
CA ARG A 72 16.95 -3.16 30.70
C ARG A 72 18.41 -3.59 30.58
N ARG A 73 19.14 -3.09 29.58
CA ARG A 73 20.52 -3.51 29.25
C ARG A 73 20.65 -5.04 29.13
N ALA A 74 19.60 -5.70 28.65
CA ALA A 74 19.48 -7.16 28.62
C ALA A 74 20.06 -7.72 27.31
N GLY A 75 21.07 -8.59 27.40
CA GLY A 75 21.73 -9.20 26.24
C GLY A 75 20.79 -10.04 25.36
N THR A 76 19.84 -10.76 25.97
CA THR A 76 18.86 -11.59 25.24
C THR A 76 17.88 -10.78 24.38
N ALA A 77 17.60 -9.52 24.76
CA ALA A 77 16.76 -8.64 23.96
C ALA A 77 17.43 -8.26 22.62
N TRP A 78 18.78 -8.22 22.58
CA TRP A 78 19.51 -7.98 21.33
C TRP A 78 19.42 -9.16 20.35
N VAL A 79 19.38 -10.39 20.85
CA VAL A 79 19.15 -11.58 19.99
C VAL A 79 17.77 -11.51 19.34
N LEU A 80 16.73 -11.20 20.14
CA LEU A 80 15.38 -11.04 19.61
C LEU A 80 15.29 -9.85 18.64
N TYR A 81 16.01 -8.76 18.92
CA TYR A 81 16.11 -7.61 18.01
C TYR A 81 16.71 -8.02 16.66
N THR A 82 17.82 -8.76 16.66
CA THR A 82 18.45 -9.31 15.45
C THR A 82 17.46 -10.14 14.62
N LEU A 83 16.75 -11.08 15.26
CA LEU A 83 15.77 -11.93 14.59
C LEU A 83 14.61 -11.11 14.00
N LEU A 84 14.08 -10.15 14.74
CA LEU A 84 12.99 -9.30 14.28
C LEU A 84 13.42 -8.37 13.13
N VAL A 85 14.64 -7.83 13.15
CA VAL A 85 15.20 -7.06 12.02
C VAL A 85 15.28 -7.95 10.78
N ALA A 86 15.86 -9.14 10.90
CA ALA A 86 16.01 -10.07 9.78
C ALA A 86 14.64 -10.45 9.17
N VAL A 87 13.67 -10.83 10.01
CA VAL A 87 12.31 -11.19 9.57
C VAL A 87 11.60 -9.99 8.96
N SER A 88 11.66 -8.82 9.60
CA SER A 88 10.99 -7.60 9.12
C SER A 88 11.52 -7.15 7.76
N THR A 89 12.84 -7.16 7.56
CA THR A 89 13.48 -6.81 6.28
C THR A 89 13.18 -7.85 5.20
N THR A 90 13.15 -9.14 5.55
CA THR A 90 12.80 -10.22 4.61
C THR A 90 11.35 -10.12 4.14
N VAL A 91 10.42 -9.85 5.07
CA VAL A 91 8.99 -9.66 4.74
C VAL A 91 8.77 -8.38 3.92
N PHE A 92 9.54 -7.33 4.22
CA PHE A 92 9.39 -6.05 3.55
C PHE A 92 10.69 -5.24 3.61
N LEU A 93 11.37 -5.10 2.47
CA LEU A 93 12.71 -4.51 2.37
C LEU A 93 12.82 -3.13 3.06
N TYR A 94 11.86 -2.23 2.83
CA TYR A 94 11.88 -0.88 3.39
C TYR A 94 11.87 -0.84 4.93
N SER A 95 11.44 -1.91 5.61
CA SER A 95 11.50 -2.01 7.07
C SER A 95 12.94 -1.95 7.61
N ILE A 96 13.96 -2.18 6.77
CA ILE A 96 15.37 -1.98 7.14
C ILE A 96 15.63 -0.54 7.62
N LEU A 97 14.88 0.44 7.11
CA LEU A 97 15.01 1.85 7.47
C LEU A 97 14.62 2.15 8.93
N ILE A 98 13.92 1.23 9.60
CA ILE A 98 13.67 1.31 11.05
C ILE A 98 15.00 1.28 11.83
N VAL A 99 16.01 0.58 11.32
CA VAL A 99 17.35 0.58 11.95
C VAL A 99 17.94 1.98 11.95
N ALA A 100 17.80 2.72 10.84
CA ALA A 100 18.25 4.12 10.77
C ALA A 100 17.46 5.03 11.71
N ALA A 101 16.15 4.80 11.85
CA ALA A 101 15.34 5.48 12.86
C ALA A 101 15.84 5.20 14.28
N HIS A 102 16.19 3.95 14.61
CA HIS A 102 16.74 3.60 15.92
C HIS A 102 18.13 4.21 16.16
N VAL A 103 18.98 4.33 15.14
CA VAL A 103 20.25 5.10 15.25
C VAL A 103 19.95 6.54 15.65
N ALA A 104 19.01 7.20 14.96
CA ALA A 104 18.61 8.56 15.29
C ALA A 104 17.98 8.67 16.68
N THR A 105 17.17 7.69 17.10
CA THR A 105 16.67 7.60 18.49
C THR A 105 17.81 7.53 19.49
N LEU A 106 18.83 6.68 19.26
CA LEU A 106 20.01 6.58 20.12
C LEU A 106 20.83 7.86 20.14
N ALA A 107 20.92 8.59 19.02
CA ALA A 107 21.61 9.87 18.94
C ALA A 107 20.87 10.99 19.71
N MET A 108 19.54 10.90 19.78
CA MET A 108 18.70 11.81 20.57
C MET A 108 18.67 11.47 22.07
N THR A 109 19.22 10.32 22.48
CA THR A 109 19.27 9.89 23.89
C THR A 109 20.71 9.83 24.39
N ARG A 110 20.95 10.07 25.70
CA ARG A 110 22.30 9.96 26.29
C ARG A 110 22.70 8.50 26.54
N THR A 111 22.53 7.62 25.55
CA THR A 111 22.73 6.18 25.71
C THR A 111 24.22 5.82 25.73
N GLY A 112 24.63 4.99 26.68
CA GLY A 112 26.04 4.63 26.84
C GLY A 112 26.62 3.85 25.65
N ARG A 113 27.91 4.05 25.37
CA ARG A 113 28.65 3.46 24.22
C ARG A 113 28.50 1.95 24.09
N ARG A 114 28.46 1.21 25.21
CA ARG A 114 28.32 -0.25 25.22
C ARG A 114 26.97 -0.71 24.65
N CYS A 115 25.91 0.04 24.94
CA CYS A 115 24.57 -0.22 24.41
C CYS A 115 24.52 0.11 22.90
N VAL A 116 25.15 1.20 22.48
CA VAL A 116 25.29 1.56 21.05
C VAL A 116 26.04 0.47 20.29
N GLY A 117 27.17 -0.03 20.82
CA GLY A 117 27.91 -1.13 20.19
C GLY A 117 27.10 -2.43 20.10
N SER A 118 26.35 -2.78 21.15
CA SER A 118 25.45 -3.95 21.13
C SER A 118 24.33 -3.80 20.10
N PHE A 119 23.76 -2.60 19.97
CA PHE A 119 22.78 -2.26 18.94
C PHE A 119 23.36 -2.44 17.54
N LEU A 120 24.52 -1.85 17.27
CA LEU A 120 25.15 -1.92 15.94
C LEU A 120 25.49 -3.35 15.55
N LEU A 121 25.99 -4.16 16.50
CA LEU A 121 26.24 -5.58 16.27
C LEU A 121 24.95 -6.34 15.97
N ALA A 122 23.90 -6.13 16.78
CA ALA A 122 22.62 -6.81 16.61
C ALA A 122 21.91 -6.43 15.30
N ALA A 123 21.93 -5.14 14.96
CA ALA A 123 21.38 -4.61 13.70
C ALA A 123 22.17 -5.14 12.50
N GLY A 124 23.50 -5.08 12.55
CA GLY A 124 24.37 -5.61 11.51
C GLY A 124 24.17 -7.10 11.28
N ALA A 125 24.08 -7.89 12.34
CA ALA A 125 23.76 -9.33 12.25
C ALA A 125 22.38 -9.58 11.62
N GLY A 126 21.36 -8.80 11.99
CA GLY A 126 20.01 -8.95 11.43
C GLY A 126 19.97 -8.64 9.93
N ILE A 127 20.65 -7.57 9.51
CA ILE A 127 20.80 -7.20 8.10
C ILE A 127 21.60 -8.25 7.34
N ALA A 128 22.66 -8.79 7.93
CA ALA A 128 23.47 -9.85 7.32
C ALA A 128 22.65 -11.13 7.08
N ILE A 129 21.77 -11.51 8.01
CA ILE A 129 20.84 -12.63 7.82
C ILE A 129 19.87 -12.36 6.67
N ALA A 130 19.37 -11.13 6.53
CA ALA A 130 18.47 -10.75 5.44
C ALA A 130 19.18 -10.50 4.09
N ALA A 131 20.51 -10.47 4.06
CA ALA A 131 21.30 -10.08 2.89
C ALA A 131 20.96 -10.87 1.60
N PRO A 132 20.75 -12.20 1.62
CA PRO A 132 20.40 -12.93 0.40
C PRO A 132 19.10 -12.41 -0.24
N VAL A 133 18.09 -12.08 0.57
CA VAL A 133 16.82 -11.54 0.10
C VAL A 133 17.00 -10.11 -0.39
N ILE A 134 17.81 -9.29 0.29
CA ILE A 134 18.12 -7.93 -0.16
C ILE A 134 18.75 -7.95 -1.55
N VAL A 135 19.73 -8.83 -1.79
CA VAL A 135 20.39 -8.98 -3.10
C VAL A 135 19.40 -9.45 -4.16
N LEU A 136 18.55 -10.43 -3.84
CA LEU A 136 17.53 -10.91 -4.76
C LEU A 136 16.53 -9.80 -5.15
N VAL A 137 16.02 -9.04 -4.19
CA VAL A 137 15.09 -7.93 -4.45
C VAL A 137 15.75 -6.85 -5.31
N GLN A 138 17.03 -6.53 -5.07
CA GLN A 138 17.76 -5.57 -5.90
C GLN A 138 17.91 -6.06 -7.36
N SER A 139 18.16 -7.36 -7.57
CA SER A 139 18.23 -7.93 -8.92
C SER A 139 16.89 -7.88 -9.68
N GLN A 140 15.79 -7.61 -8.96
CA GLN A 140 14.42 -7.52 -9.51
C GLN A 140 13.87 -6.08 -9.49
N ALA A 141 14.72 -5.07 -9.23
CA ALA A 141 14.29 -3.67 -9.10
C ALA A 141 13.57 -3.14 -10.35
N ASP A 142 13.88 -3.67 -11.54
CA ASP A 142 13.22 -3.28 -12.80
C ASP A 142 11.71 -3.57 -12.80
N GLN A 143 11.22 -4.51 -11.98
CA GLN A 143 9.79 -4.80 -11.85
C GLN A 143 8.98 -3.64 -11.27
N VAL A 144 9.64 -2.69 -10.60
CA VAL A 144 9.03 -1.48 -10.04
C VAL A 144 9.46 -0.20 -10.76
N SER A 145 10.19 -0.29 -11.87
CA SER A 145 10.64 0.85 -12.68
C SER A 145 9.49 1.75 -13.18
N TRP A 146 8.27 1.21 -13.23
CA TRP A 146 7.06 1.96 -13.60
C TRP A 146 6.74 3.13 -12.66
N ILE A 147 7.26 3.11 -11.43
CA ILE A 147 7.07 4.18 -10.46
C ILE A 147 7.75 5.46 -10.96
N ASP A 148 8.89 5.32 -11.65
CA ASP A 148 9.75 6.43 -12.09
C ASP A 148 9.05 7.35 -13.09
N GLY A 149 8.20 6.79 -13.96
CA GLY A 149 7.45 7.52 -14.98
C GLY A 149 6.21 8.28 -14.50
N ARG A 150 5.86 8.22 -13.20
CA ARG A 150 4.70 8.94 -12.66
C ARG A 150 5.10 10.27 -12.02
N ASN A 151 4.68 11.37 -12.66
CA ASN A 151 4.68 12.69 -12.05
C ASN A 151 3.64 12.74 -10.93
N PHE A 152 4.06 12.38 -9.72
CA PHE A 152 3.23 12.56 -8.54
C PHE A 152 3.53 13.92 -7.90
N ASP A 153 2.47 14.56 -7.40
CA ASP A 153 2.60 15.59 -6.38
C ASP A 153 3.14 14.92 -5.10
N LEU A 154 4.47 14.96 -4.91
CA LEU A 154 5.14 14.37 -3.75
C LEU A 154 4.59 14.92 -2.43
N VAL A 155 4.17 16.19 -2.40
CA VAL A 155 3.56 16.81 -1.21
C VAL A 155 2.25 16.11 -0.90
N TRP A 156 1.41 15.89 -1.91
CA TRP A 156 0.17 15.12 -1.74
C TRP A 156 0.43 13.69 -1.26
N ILE A 157 1.40 12.99 -1.85
CA ILE A 157 1.70 11.61 -1.43
C ILE A 157 2.10 11.58 0.04
N VAL A 158 3.05 12.42 0.45
CA VAL A 158 3.60 12.38 1.81
C VAL A 158 2.55 12.81 2.85
N LEU A 159 1.79 13.87 2.56
CA LEU A 159 0.87 14.46 3.54
C LEU A 159 -0.51 13.81 3.57
N VAL A 160 -0.98 13.26 2.44
CA VAL A 160 -2.36 12.77 2.31
C VAL A 160 -2.39 11.28 1.96
N GLU A 161 -1.66 10.84 0.93
CA GLU A 161 -1.72 9.43 0.54
C GLU A 161 -1.12 8.53 1.62
N GLN A 162 0.10 8.79 2.08
CA GLN A 162 0.90 7.89 2.91
C GLN A 162 0.19 7.36 4.15
N TYR A 163 -0.47 8.23 4.92
CA TYR A 163 -1.15 7.84 6.16
C TYR A 163 -2.67 7.78 6.02
N PHE A 164 -3.25 8.44 5.01
CA PHE A 164 -4.69 8.63 4.90
C PHE A 164 -5.30 8.05 3.64
N ASP A 165 -4.51 7.43 2.75
CA ASP A 165 -5.00 6.72 1.56
C ASP A 165 -5.96 7.58 0.71
N ASN A 166 -5.57 8.86 0.53
CA ASN A 166 -6.34 9.93 -0.14
C ASN A 166 -7.56 10.48 0.64
N ALA A 167 -7.76 10.11 1.90
CA ALA A 167 -8.77 10.69 2.78
C ALA A 167 -8.36 12.07 3.31
N LEU A 168 -8.43 13.09 2.45
CA LEU A 168 -8.05 14.48 2.79
C LEU A 168 -8.68 15.00 4.09
N PRO A 169 -10.00 14.81 4.38
CA PRO A 169 -10.59 15.30 5.63
C PRO A 169 -9.92 14.71 6.88
N VAL A 170 -9.57 13.42 6.84
CA VAL A 170 -8.89 12.75 7.95
C VAL A 170 -7.46 13.28 8.11
N ALA A 171 -6.79 13.55 6.98
CA ALA A 171 -5.45 14.15 6.97
C ALA A 171 -5.44 15.53 7.63
N VAL A 172 -6.39 16.40 7.26
CA VAL A 172 -6.51 17.75 7.84
C VAL A 172 -6.79 17.68 9.34
N VAL A 173 -7.79 16.91 9.77
CA VAL A 173 -8.13 16.78 11.21
C VAL A 173 -6.94 16.24 12.01
N SER A 174 -6.27 15.21 11.49
CA SER A 174 -5.09 14.63 12.14
C SER A 174 -3.92 15.60 12.21
N GLY A 175 -3.66 16.35 11.14
CA GLY A 175 -2.64 17.40 11.10
C GLY A 175 -2.91 18.52 12.10
N LEU A 176 -4.14 19.02 12.16
CA LEU A 176 -4.57 20.03 13.14
C LEU A 176 -4.41 19.53 14.58
N LEU A 177 -4.78 18.27 14.86
CA LEU A 177 -4.60 17.65 16.18
C LEU A 177 -3.12 17.51 16.53
N VAL A 178 -2.26 17.10 15.58
CA VAL A 178 -0.81 17.01 15.82
C VAL A 178 -0.24 18.39 16.12
N VAL A 179 -0.52 19.40 15.30
CA VAL A 179 -0.05 20.79 15.52
C VAL A 179 -0.54 21.33 16.86
N ALA A 180 -1.83 21.23 17.16
CA ALA A 180 -2.39 21.69 18.43
C ALA A 180 -1.77 20.96 19.63
N GLY A 181 -1.57 19.64 19.53
CA GLY A 181 -0.95 18.84 20.57
C GLY A 181 0.50 19.24 20.82
N VAL A 182 1.30 19.38 19.76
CA VAL A 182 2.70 19.84 19.84
C VAL A 182 2.77 21.22 20.48
N THR A 183 1.91 22.17 20.06
CA THR A 183 1.82 23.51 20.68
C THR A 183 1.51 23.42 22.17
N VAL A 184 0.55 22.57 22.57
CA VAL A 184 0.24 22.34 24.00
C VAL A 184 1.43 21.72 24.74
N GLY A 185 2.16 20.79 24.11
CA GLY A 185 3.36 20.17 24.64
C GLY A 185 4.45 21.20 24.95
N ILE A 186 4.74 22.07 23.98
CA ILE A 186 5.73 23.15 24.07
C ILE A 186 5.31 24.17 25.15
N VAL A 187 4.10 24.71 25.07
CA VAL A 187 3.62 25.77 25.98
C VAL A 187 3.57 25.30 27.44
N ARG A 188 3.24 24.02 27.69
CA ARG A 188 3.18 23.47 29.05
C ARG A 188 4.50 22.88 29.54
N GLY A 189 5.60 23.03 28.80
CA GLY A 189 6.90 22.45 29.16
C GLY A 189 6.85 20.94 29.35
N ARG A 190 5.97 20.25 28.60
CA ARG A 190 5.74 18.80 28.75
C ARG A 190 6.78 17.95 28.01
N ASP A 191 7.66 18.59 27.24
CA ASP A 191 8.80 17.95 26.61
C ASP A 191 10.11 18.52 27.10
N CYS A 192 10.80 17.72 27.90
CA CYS A 192 12.24 17.49 27.92
C CYS A 192 12.45 16.30 28.86
N ARG A 193 12.20 15.07 28.37
CA ARG A 193 12.77 13.90 29.06
C ARG A 193 14.26 13.87 28.75
N ASP A 194 15.02 14.65 29.50
CA ASP A 194 16.46 14.44 29.66
C ASP A 194 16.67 13.08 30.31
N GLY A 195 17.13 12.10 29.55
CA GLY A 195 17.34 10.76 30.08
C GLY A 195 18.16 9.86 29.17
N GLU A 196 18.74 8.82 29.77
CA GLU A 196 19.42 7.75 29.03
C GLU A 196 18.45 6.88 28.21
N GLN A 197 17.14 6.98 28.46
CA GLN A 197 16.10 6.09 27.92
C GLN A 197 15.18 6.82 26.92
N PRO A 198 14.79 6.15 25.81
CA PRO A 198 13.89 6.73 24.82
C PRO A 198 12.50 7.06 25.40
N GLY A 199 12.10 8.32 25.24
CA GLY A 199 10.72 8.79 25.38
C GLY A 199 9.93 8.68 24.07
N LEU A 200 8.66 9.09 24.09
CA LEU A 200 7.77 8.94 22.92
C LEU A 200 8.28 9.72 21.72
N LEU A 201 8.63 11.00 21.85
CA LEU A 201 9.11 11.79 20.71
C LEU A 201 10.42 11.26 20.14
N ALA A 202 11.39 10.94 20.99
CA ALA A 202 12.67 10.35 20.57
C ALA A 202 12.50 9.01 19.84
N THR A 203 11.39 8.30 20.06
CA THR A 203 11.06 7.05 19.37
C THR A 203 10.25 7.30 18.09
N ALA A 204 9.17 8.06 18.19
CA ALA A 204 8.19 8.22 17.11
C ALA A 204 8.65 9.19 16.02
N VAL A 205 9.37 10.27 16.36
CA VAL A 205 9.81 11.27 15.38
C VAL A 205 10.85 10.68 14.41
N PRO A 206 11.92 10.01 14.87
CA PRO A 206 12.84 9.34 13.94
C PRO A 206 12.16 8.26 13.11
N TRP A 207 11.27 7.46 13.70
CA TRP A 207 10.56 6.39 12.98
C TRP A 207 9.62 6.95 11.90
N LEU A 208 9.02 8.11 12.11
CA LEU A 208 8.19 8.79 11.12
C LEU A 208 9.03 9.43 9.99
N LEU A 209 10.06 10.20 10.38
CA LEU A 209 10.75 11.12 9.48
C LEU A 209 11.93 10.46 8.76
N VAL A 210 12.74 9.65 9.44
CA VAL A 210 13.99 9.12 8.86
C VAL A 210 13.71 8.22 7.65
N PRO A 211 12.80 7.24 7.70
CA PRO A 211 12.53 6.42 6.52
C PRO A 211 12.00 7.25 5.35
N THR A 212 11.08 8.16 5.62
CA THR A 212 10.48 9.06 4.62
C THR A 212 11.56 9.94 3.97
N ALA A 213 12.39 10.60 4.76
CA ALA A 213 13.45 11.49 4.28
C ALA A 213 14.51 10.75 3.46
N LEU A 214 14.94 9.56 3.89
CA LEU A 214 15.96 8.78 3.18
C LEU A 214 15.47 8.35 1.79
N VAL A 215 14.23 7.87 1.69
CA VAL A 215 13.67 7.44 0.41
C VAL A 215 13.32 8.63 -0.48
N LEU A 216 12.83 9.74 0.08
CA LEU A 216 12.63 10.97 -0.70
C LEU A 216 13.96 11.48 -1.27
N LEU A 217 15.02 11.53 -0.45
CA LEU A 217 16.34 11.93 -0.91
C LEU A 217 16.84 11.03 -2.04
N TYR A 218 16.70 9.71 -1.89
CA TYR A 218 17.02 8.76 -2.95
C TYR A 218 16.16 8.99 -4.21
N SER A 219 14.85 9.17 -4.04
CA SER A 219 13.91 9.36 -5.15
C SER A 219 14.13 10.66 -5.92
N LEU A 220 14.64 11.70 -5.25
CA LEU A 220 14.97 12.99 -5.86
C LEU A 220 16.34 13.00 -6.55
N THR A 221 17.24 12.07 -6.22
CA THR A 221 18.63 12.06 -6.71
C THR A 221 18.94 10.91 -7.65
N SER A 222 18.12 9.86 -7.66
CA SER A 222 18.31 8.64 -8.44
C SER A 222 17.03 8.32 -9.20
N GLN A 223 16.33 7.23 -8.87
CA GLN A 223 15.06 6.83 -9.46
C GLN A 223 13.94 6.99 -8.45
N ASN A 224 12.79 7.45 -8.90
CA ASN A 224 11.63 7.59 -8.02
C ASN A 224 11.08 6.20 -7.67
N VAL A 225 11.23 5.83 -6.40
CA VAL A 225 10.75 4.57 -5.80
C VAL A 225 9.74 4.84 -4.68
N TYR A 226 9.18 6.05 -4.66
CA TYR A 226 8.30 6.50 -3.58
C TYR A 226 6.85 6.13 -3.86
N LEU A 227 6.29 5.26 -3.02
CA LEU A 227 4.86 4.96 -2.99
C LEU A 227 4.35 5.08 -1.56
N GLY A 228 3.27 5.85 -1.34
CA GLY A 228 2.75 6.12 0.01
C GLY A 228 2.45 4.85 0.80
N ARG A 229 1.91 3.81 0.16
CA ARG A 229 1.63 2.51 0.79
C ARG A 229 2.87 1.77 1.30
N TYR A 230 4.06 2.01 0.74
CA TYR A 230 5.30 1.38 1.22
C TYR A 230 5.70 1.87 2.61
N PHE A 231 5.20 3.02 3.05
CA PHE A 231 5.46 3.56 4.38
C PHE A 231 4.42 3.14 5.43
N THR A 232 3.60 2.12 5.15
CA THR A 232 2.65 1.59 6.15
C THR A 232 3.35 1.20 7.47
N PHE A 233 4.61 0.78 7.41
CA PHE A 233 5.40 0.45 8.61
C PHE A 233 5.74 1.65 9.51
N THR A 234 5.58 2.90 9.04
CA THR A 234 5.74 4.11 9.86
C THR A 234 4.41 4.64 10.41
N ALA A 235 3.27 4.12 9.94
CA ALA A 235 1.94 4.48 10.45
C ALA A 235 1.76 4.33 11.97
N PRO A 236 2.35 3.31 12.65
CA PRO A 236 2.27 3.23 14.10
C PRO A 236 2.98 4.40 14.81
N ALA A 237 4.07 4.93 14.25
CA ALA A 237 4.75 6.12 14.78
C ALA A 237 3.86 7.36 14.70
N PHE A 238 3.17 7.53 13.57
CA PHE A 238 2.17 8.58 13.39
C PHE A 238 1.04 8.45 14.43
N ALA A 239 0.54 7.23 14.64
CA ALA A 239 -0.51 6.96 15.63
C ALA A 239 -0.04 7.25 17.08
N LEU A 240 1.22 7.01 17.42
CA LEU A 240 1.79 7.41 18.73
C LEU A 240 1.79 8.92 18.91
N LEU A 241 2.22 9.68 17.90
CA LEU A 241 2.23 11.14 17.94
C LEU A 241 0.81 11.70 18.04
N LEU A 242 -0.10 11.21 17.21
CA LEU A 242 -1.51 11.62 17.24
C LEU A 242 -2.17 11.25 18.57
N GLY A 243 -1.89 10.07 19.11
CA GLY A 243 -2.35 9.64 20.44
C GLY A 243 -1.80 10.50 21.58
N GLN A 244 -0.54 10.92 21.50
CA GLN A 244 0.06 11.83 22.47
C GLN A 244 -0.57 13.21 22.40
N SER A 245 -0.74 13.75 21.19
CA SER A 245 -1.33 15.06 20.93
C SER A 245 -2.77 15.14 21.43
N THR A 246 -3.60 14.15 21.11
CA THR A 246 -5.00 14.08 21.58
C THR A 246 -5.11 14.02 23.10
N VAL A 247 -4.25 13.25 23.78
CA VAL A 247 -4.21 13.21 25.26
C VAL A 247 -3.77 14.54 25.86
N TRP A 248 -2.80 15.23 25.25
CA TRP A 248 -2.37 16.55 25.72
C TRP A 248 -3.45 17.60 25.58
N ILE A 249 -4.15 17.64 24.44
CA ILE A 249 -5.30 18.53 24.18
C ILE A 249 -6.42 18.24 25.19
N ALA A 250 -6.81 16.97 25.33
CA ALA A 250 -7.86 16.58 26.27
C ALA A 250 -7.48 16.93 27.73
N GLY A 251 -6.20 16.85 28.06
CA GLY A 251 -5.66 17.25 29.36
C GLY A 251 -5.74 18.75 29.67
N LEU A 252 -6.07 19.60 28.69
CA LEU A 252 -6.40 21.02 28.95
C LEU A 252 -7.71 21.16 29.74
N ALA A 253 -8.66 20.24 29.53
CA ALA A 253 -10.01 20.31 30.12
C ALA A 253 -10.12 19.74 31.55
N GLY A 254 -9.00 19.36 32.17
CA GLY A 254 -8.95 18.88 33.56
C GLY A 254 -9.90 17.70 33.82
N ARG A 255 -10.93 17.93 34.65
CA ARG A 255 -11.95 16.93 35.02
C ARG A 255 -12.75 16.41 33.80
N ARG A 256 -12.85 17.18 32.72
CA ARG A 256 -13.54 16.79 31.47
C ARG A 256 -12.59 16.14 30.44
N SER A 257 -11.37 15.75 30.82
CA SER A 257 -10.41 15.15 29.89
C SER A 257 -10.90 13.84 29.27
N THR A 258 -11.48 12.92 30.04
CA THR A 258 -12.00 11.65 29.51
C THR A 258 -13.15 11.82 28.52
N PRO A 259 -14.23 12.58 28.82
CA PRO A 259 -15.30 12.80 27.84
C PRO A 259 -14.81 13.57 26.61
N LEU A 260 -13.93 14.57 26.77
CA LEU A 260 -13.36 15.27 25.63
C LEU A 260 -12.51 14.35 24.73
N LEU A 261 -11.72 13.45 25.33
CA LEU A 261 -10.95 12.46 24.59
C LEU A 261 -11.87 11.50 23.80
N ALA A 262 -12.98 11.06 24.41
CA ALA A 262 -13.97 10.24 23.73
C ALA A 262 -14.62 10.98 22.55
N VAL A 263 -14.95 12.27 22.72
CA VAL A 263 -15.49 13.11 21.64
C VAL A 263 -14.48 13.28 20.51
N ILE A 264 -13.21 13.54 20.81
CA ILE A 264 -12.16 13.66 19.79
C ILE A 264 -12.01 12.35 19.00
N LEU A 265 -11.97 11.21 19.69
CA LEU A 265 -11.88 9.90 19.04
C LEU A 265 -13.12 9.58 18.20
N ALA A 266 -14.32 9.91 18.70
CA ALA A 266 -15.56 9.75 17.96
C ALA A 266 -15.58 10.63 16.70
N LEU A 267 -15.11 11.88 16.79
CA LEU A 267 -14.99 12.79 15.65
C LEU A 267 -14.01 12.22 14.60
N VAL A 268 -12.82 11.77 15.01
CA VAL A 268 -11.85 11.16 14.08
C VAL A 268 -12.45 9.92 13.41
N GLY A 269 -13.13 9.07 14.17
CA GLY A 269 -13.84 7.90 13.62
C GLY A 269 -14.96 8.29 12.64
N ALA A 270 -15.76 9.31 12.96
CA ALA A 270 -16.83 9.81 12.10
C ALA A 270 -16.28 10.40 10.79
N VAL A 271 -15.18 11.14 10.85
CA VAL A 271 -14.51 11.70 9.66
C VAL A 271 -13.85 10.60 8.82
N ALA A 272 -13.37 9.52 9.43
CA ALA A 272 -12.81 8.36 8.72
C ALA A 272 -13.88 7.42 8.13
N LEU A 273 -15.12 7.45 8.63
CA LEU A 273 -16.17 6.50 8.25
C LEU A 273 -16.48 6.48 6.75
N PRO A 274 -16.64 7.61 6.03
CA PRO A 274 -16.91 7.58 4.59
C PRO A 274 -15.81 6.86 3.81
N HIS A 275 -14.54 7.11 4.17
CA HIS A 275 -13.41 6.44 3.52
C HIS A 275 -13.37 4.94 3.83
N TYR A 276 -13.63 4.58 5.09
CA TYR A 276 -13.77 3.17 5.47
C TYR A 276 -14.86 2.45 4.68
N LEU A 277 -16.00 3.09 4.41
CA LEU A 277 -17.07 2.52 3.58
C LEU A 277 -16.64 2.36 2.12
N VAL A 278 -15.94 3.34 1.54
CA VAL A 278 -15.36 3.23 0.19
C VAL A 278 -14.40 2.04 0.09
N GLN A 279 -13.57 1.82 1.11
CA GLN A 279 -12.67 0.65 1.18
C GLN A 279 -13.40 -0.70 1.22
N ARG A 280 -14.70 -0.73 1.54
CA ARG A 280 -15.52 -1.95 1.53
C ARG A 280 -16.35 -2.11 0.25
N GLY A 281 -16.36 -1.11 -0.61
CA GLY A 281 -17.05 -1.14 -1.89
C GLY A 281 -16.37 -2.08 -2.91
N PRO A 282 -17.07 -2.40 -4.01
CA PRO A 282 -16.55 -3.23 -5.10
C PRO A 282 -15.30 -2.60 -5.75
N TYR A 283 -15.31 -1.28 -5.91
CA TYR A 283 -14.24 -0.50 -6.54
C TYR A 283 -13.16 -0.03 -5.55
N ALA A 284 -12.98 -0.72 -4.43
CA ALA A 284 -12.01 -0.33 -3.39
C ALA A 284 -10.54 -0.55 -3.82
N LYS A 285 -10.30 -1.29 -4.89
CA LYS A 285 -8.94 -1.53 -5.40
C LYS A 285 -8.41 -0.33 -6.17
N PRO A 286 -7.08 -0.20 -6.29
CA PRO A 286 -6.49 0.92 -7.00
C PRO A 286 -7.12 1.13 -8.38
N SER A 287 -7.31 2.41 -8.73
CA SER A 287 -8.01 2.81 -9.95
C SER A 287 -9.47 2.36 -10.03
N GLY A 288 -10.10 1.82 -8.98
CA GLY A 288 -11.50 1.39 -9.04
C GLY A 288 -11.74 0.07 -9.78
N MET A 289 -10.70 -0.74 -9.97
CA MET A 289 -10.84 -2.01 -10.71
C MET A 289 -11.69 -3.03 -9.95
N ASP A 290 -12.64 -3.63 -10.66
CA ASP A 290 -13.34 -4.83 -10.24
C ASP A 290 -13.37 -5.84 -11.40
N TYR A 291 -12.54 -6.87 -11.29
CA TYR A 291 -12.45 -7.92 -12.31
C TYR A 291 -13.56 -8.96 -12.20
N SER A 292 -14.27 -9.04 -11.07
CA SER A 292 -15.37 -9.99 -10.92
C SER A 292 -16.51 -9.68 -11.88
N ARG A 293 -16.86 -8.41 -12.05
CA ARG A 293 -17.88 -7.97 -13.02
C ARG A 293 -17.52 -8.27 -14.47
N VAL A 294 -16.22 -8.24 -14.79
CA VAL A 294 -15.72 -8.61 -16.12
C VAL A 294 -15.81 -10.12 -16.32
N ALA A 295 -15.42 -10.90 -15.31
CA ALA A 295 -15.53 -12.35 -15.33
C ALA A 295 -16.99 -12.81 -15.45
N ASP A 296 -17.91 -12.26 -14.63
CA ASP A 296 -19.35 -12.53 -14.68
C ASP A 296 -19.92 -12.30 -16.09
N LEU A 297 -19.55 -11.17 -16.72
CA LEU A 297 -20.00 -10.81 -18.07
C LEU A 297 -19.48 -11.79 -19.12
N VAL A 298 -18.19 -12.12 -19.05
CA VAL A 298 -17.56 -13.05 -20.01
C VAL A 298 -18.16 -14.44 -19.86
N GLU A 299 -18.38 -14.92 -18.63
CA GLU A 299 -19.00 -16.21 -18.36
C GLU A 299 -20.46 -16.29 -18.86
N SER A 300 -21.22 -15.19 -18.78
CA SER A 300 -22.63 -15.17 -19.19
C SER A 300 -22.84 -14.98 -20.70
N GLU A 301 -21.99 -14.21 -21.37
CA GLU A 301 -22.22 -13.80 -22.76
C GLU A 301 -21.29 -14.47 -23.78
N ALA A 302 -20.10 -14.93 -23.38
CA ALA A 302 -19.15 -15.50 -24.34
C ALA A 302 -19.51 -16.93 -24.73
N ALA A 303 -19.32 -17.27 -26.01
CA ALA A 303 -19.56 -18.62 -26.51
C ALA A 303 -18.27 -19.47 -26.46
N PRO A 304 -18.37 -20.79 -26.25
CA PRO A 304 -17.22 -21.69 -26.37
C PRO A 304 -16.54 -21.57 -27.74
N GLY A 305 -15.22 -21.35 -27.74
CA GLY A 305 -14.43 -21.19 -28.95
C GLY A 305 -14.25 -19.74 -29.42
N ASP A 306 -14.92 -18.77 -28.78
CA ASP A 306 -14.60 -17.35 -28.94
C ASP A 306 -13.15 -17.06 -28.54
N CYS A 307 -12.61 -15.95 -29.03
CA CYS A 307 -11.27 -15.52 -28.70
C CYS A 307 -11.29 -14.36 -27.69
N VAL A 308 -10.27 -14.29 -26.84
CA VAL A 308 -10.05 -13.17 -25.93
C VAL A 308 -8.73 -12.48 -26.22
N LEU A 309 -8.75 -11.14 -26.19
CA LEU A 309 -7.61 -10.28 -26.44
C LEU A 309 -7.47 -9.27 -25.29
N TYR A 310 -6.30 -9.24 -24.67
CA TYR A 310 -6.02 -8.33 -23.56
C TYR A 310 -5.19 -7.15 -24.04
N ASP A 311 -5.51 -5.95 -23.55
CA ASP A 311 -4.65 -4.80 -23.78
C ASP A 311 -3.26 -5.00 -23.14
N LEU A 312 -2.26 -4.42 -23.79
CA LEU A 312 -0.84 -4.64 -23.46
C LEU A 312 -0.45 -4.10 -22.08
N LYS A 313 -1.16 -3.08 -21.61
CA LYS A 313 -0.90 -2.41 -20.33
C LYS A 313 -2.22 -2.08 -19.66
N ASN A 314 -2.21 -2.13 -18.34
CA ASN A 314 -3.29 -1.62 -17.52
C ASN A 314 -2.95 -0.23 -16.95
N ALA A 315 -3.97 0.53 -16.57
CA ALA A 315 -3.89 1.92 -16.14
C ALA A 315 -3.17 2.09 -14.78
N TRP A 316 -3.18 1.05 -13.94
CA TRP A 316 -2.59 1.11 -12.59
C TRP A 316 -1.15 0.60 -12.52
N ASN A 317 -0.70 -0.27 -13.43
CA ASN A 317 0.62 -0.89 -13.48
C ASN A 317 0.91 -1.29 -14.94
N PRO A 318 2.12 -1.15 -15.50
CA PRO A 318 2.36 -1.56 -16.90
C PRO A 318 2.28 -3.07 -17.17
N GLY A 319 1.71 -3.87 -16.27
CA GLY A 319 1.35 -5.25 -16.56
C GLY A 319 0.16 -5.35 -17.52
N PRO A 320 0.00 -6.48 -18.23
CA PRO A 320 -1.07 -6.66 -19.20
C PRO A 320 -2.45 -6.78 -18.54
N MET A 321 -3.52 -6.54 -19.31
CA MET A 321 -4.89 -6.73 -18.84
C MET A 321 -5.28 -8.20 -18.63
N ARG A 322 -4.40 -9.15 -18.98
CA ARG A 322 -4.53 -10.58 -18.68
C ARG A 322 -4.66 -10.87 -17.18
N THR A 323 -4.33 -9.91 -16.32
CA THR A 323 -4.60 -10.01 -14.87
C THR A 323 -6.06 -10.30 -14.53
N VAL A 324 -7.02 -9.94 -15.39
CA VAL A 324 -8.43 -10.27 -15.20
C VAL A 324 -8.63 -11.80 -15.21
N GLU A 325 -8.05 -12.48 -16.19
CA GLU A 325 -8.08 -13.95 -16.29
C GLU A 325 -7.31 -14.62 -15.15
N ALA A 326 -6.14 -14.09 -14.78
CA ALA A 326 -5.34 -14.66 -13.71
C ALA A 326 -6.05 -14.67 -12.33
N VAL A 327 -7.03 -13.78 -12.13
CA VAL A 327 -7.83 -13.71 -10.91
C VAL A 327 -8.96 -14.75 -10.91
N ASP A 328 -9.54 -15.04 -12.08
CA ASP A 328 -10.62 -16.02 -12.24
C ASP A 328 -10.47 -16.84 -13.53
N PRO A 329 -9.53 -17.81 -13.59
CA PRO A 329 -9.27 -18.58 -14.80
C PRO A 329 -10.48 -19.37 -15.34
N PRO A 330 -11.34 -19.99 -14.50
CA PRO A 330 -12.54 -20.68 -14.97
C PRO A 330 -13.48 -19.84 -15.85
N ALA A 331 -13.66 -18.56 -15.54
CA ALA A 331 -14.55 -17.67 -16.31
C ALA A 331 -14.09 -17.48 -17.77
N PHE A 332 -12.80 -17.68 -18.05
CA PHE A 332 -12.22 -17.54 -19.38
C PHE A 332 -11.91 -18.88 -20.05
N ALA A 333 -12.16 -20.02 -19.39
CA ALA A 333 -11.73 -21.34 -19.86
C ALA A 333 -12.37 -21.77 -21.20
N ALA A 334 -13.54 -21.23 -21.52
CA ALA A 334 -14.23 -21.48 -22.79
C ALA A 334 -13.67 -20.64 -23.96
N LEU A 335 -12.88 -19.61 -23.66
CA LEU A 335 -12.28 -18.71 -24.64
C LEU A 335 -10.84 -19.11 -24.97
N ARG A 336 -10.39 -18.71 -26.16
CA ARG A 336 -9.00 -18.85 -26.60
C ARG A 336 -8.25 -17.52 -26.47
N ASP A 337 -7.28 -17.44 -25.55
CA ASP A 337 -6.36 -16.30 -25.48
C ASP A 337 -5.43 -16.30 -26.70
N ILE A 338 -5.70 -15.39 -27.63
CA ILE A 338 -4.95 -15.28 -28.89
C ILE A 338 -3.68 -14.44 -28.76
N SER A 339 -3.45 -13.86 -27.59
CA SER A 339 -2.37 -12.89 -27.33
C SER A 339 -1.28 -13.40 -26.39
N ARG A 340 -1.36 -14.65 -25.93
CA ARG A 340 -0.36 -15.24 -25.04
C ARG A 340 0.89 -15.66 -25.80
N GLY A 341 2.03 -15.09 -25.41
CA GLY A 341 3.36 -15.55 -25.82
C GLY A 341 3.95 -16.48 -24.78
N SER A 342 5.21 -16.25 -24.43
CA SER A 342 5.91 -16.97 -23.35
C SER A 342 5.25 -16.72 -21.99
N THR A 343 5.23 -17.73 -21.13
CA THR A 343 4.67 -17.62 -19.77
C THR A 343 5.59 -16.87 -18.82
N ALA A 344 5.04 -16.30 -17.75
CA ALA A 344 5.79 -15.63 -16.69
C ALA A 344 6.86 -16.55 -16.08
N ALA A 345 6.55 -17.85 -15.95
CA ALA A 345 7.47 -18.86 -15.43
C ALA A 345 8.68 -19.07 -16.35
N GLU A 346 8.47 -19.16 -17.67
CA GLU A 346 9.55 -19.29 -18.67
C GLU A 346 10.43 -18.04 -18.71
N LEU A 347 9.82 -16.87 -18.53
CA LEU A 347 10.51 -15.59 -18.52
C LEU A 347 11.22 -15.30 -17.18
N GLY A 348 10.95 -16.08 -16.12
CA GLY A 348 11.40 -15.76 -14.76
C GLY A 348 10.85 -14.41 -14.26
N GLY A 349 9.68 -13.99 -14.75
CA GLY A 349 9.08 -12.68 -14.55
C GLY A 349 7.75 -12.72 -13.80
N LEU A 350 7.14 -11.54 -13.62
CA LEU A 350 5.83 -11.40 -12.98
C LEU A 350 4.67 -11.58 -13.97
N TRP A 351 4.89 -11.27 -15.25
CA TRP A 351 3.86 -11.23 -16.27
C TRP A 351 4.22 -12.14 -17.44
N ASP A 352 3.21 -12.82 -17.97
CA ASP A 352 3.29 -13.48 -19.27
C ASP A 352 3.58 -12.44 -20.36
N GLU A 353 4.20 -12.88 -21.45
CA GLU A 353 4.31 -12.09 -22.66
C GLU A 353 2.91 -11.89 -23.27
N THR A 354 2.57 -10.64 -23.57
CA THR A 354 1.41 -10.32 -24.40
C THR A 354 1.89 -9.93 -25.79
N LEU A 355 1.60 -10.80 -26.75
CA LEU A 355 1.95 -10.60 -28.15
C LEU A 355 1.23 -9.36 -28.70
N ALA A 356 1.98 -8.56 -29.44
CA ALA A 356 1.45 -7.39 -30.11
C ALA A 356 0.52 -7.80 -31.27
N PRO A 357 -0.45 -6.95 -31.65
CA PRO A 357 -1.47 -7.27 -32.66
C PRO A 357 -0.95 -7.75 -34.02
N ASP A 358 0.23 -7.29 -34.43
CA ASP A 358 0.92 -7.67 -35.67
C ASP A 358 1.41 -9.13 -35.64
N ARG A 359 1.74 -9.65 -34.45
CA ARG A 359 2.18 -11.04 -34.25
C ARG A 359 1.03 -12.03 -34.09
N ILE A 360 -0.22 -11.55 -34.02
CA ILE A 360 -1.40 -12.39 -33.78
C ILE A 360 -2.40 -12.40 -34.94
N ALA A 361 -1.96 -11.99 -36.13
CA ALA A 361 -2.79 -11.85 -37.33
C ALA A 361 -3.54 -13.15 -37.71
N ASP A 362 -2.83 -14.27 -37.73
CA ASP A 362 -3.40 -15.57 -38.12
C ASP A 362 -4.41 -16.06 -37.08
N GLN A 363 -4.12 -15.82 -35.80
CA GLN A 363 -5.02 -16.12 -34.69
C GLN A 363 -6.32 -15.33 -34.83
N ILE A 364 -6.25 -14.01 -35.06
CA ILE A 364 -7.43 -13.13 -35.28
C ILE A 364 -8.31 -13.67 -36.41
N ARG A 365 -7.71 -14.10 -37.53
CA ARG A 365 -8.47 -14.61 -38.69
C ARG A 365 -9.24 -15.89 -38.39
N SER A 366 -8.80 -16.68 -37.42
CA SER A 366 -9.43 -17.94 -37.02
C SER A 366 -10.52 -17.79 -35.94
N CYS A 367 -10.76 -16.57 -35.43
CA CYS A 367 -11.72 -16.33 -34.36
C CYS A 367 -13.15 -16.17 -34.89
N PRO A 368 -14.15 -16.84 -34.28
CA PRO A 368 -15.57 -16.60 -34.53
C PRO A 368 -15.98 -15.19 -34.07
N ALA A 369 -15.66 -14.87 -32.82
CA ALA A 369 -15.80 -13.56 -32.20
C ALA A 369 -14.56 -13.23 -31.35
N ILE A 370 -14.38 -11.95 -31.03
CA ILE A 370 -13.25 -11.46 -30.23
C ILE A 370 -13.74 -10.58 -29.07
N TRP A 371 -13.33 -10.93 -27.86
CA TRP A 371 -13.57 -10.17 -26.64
C TRP A 371 -12.31 -9.38 -26.29
N LEU A 372 -12.32 -8.05 -26.48
CA LEU A 372 -11.22 -7.17 -26.11
C LEU A 372 -11.44 -6.62 -24.70
N LEU A 373 -10.48 -6.87 -23.80
CA LEU A 373 -10.47 -6.34 -22.44
C LEU A 373 -9.41 -5.23 -22.31
N THR A 374 -9.83 -4.06 -21.87
CA THR A 374 -8.99 -2.84 -21.78
C THR A 374 -9.43 -1.96 -20.61
N ASP A 375 -8.59 -1.05 -20.16
CA ASP A 375 -8.91 -0.03 -19.16
C ASP A 375 -8.49 1.39 -19.60
N ARG A 376 -8.38 1.62 -20.92
CA ARG A 376 -8.00 2.92 -21.50
C ARG A 376 -9.01 4.04 -21.21
N SER A 377 -10.25 3.70 -20.86
CA SER A 377 -11.30 4.66 -20.52
C SER A 377 -11.91 4.32 -19.17
N ALA A 378 -12.06 5.34 -18.32
CA ALA A 378 -12.82 5.26 -17.09
C ALA A 378 -14.17 5.96 -17.26
N GLY A 379 -15.24 5.43 -16.67
CA GLY A 379 -16.58 5.98 -16.80
C GLY A 379 -17.58 5.30 -15.89
N VAL A 380 -18.83 5.78 -15.95
CA VAL A 380 -19.94 5.13 -15.26
C VAL A 380 -20.30 3.84 -15.99
N ASP A 381 -20.73 2.84 -15.23
CA ASP A 381 -21.21 1.57 -15.77
C ASP A 381 -22.25 1.81 -16.86
N SER A 382 -21.99 1.31 -18.05
CA SER A 382 -22.87 1.50 -19.20
C SER A 382 -22.71 0.36 -20.19
N HIS A 383 -23.82 0.01 -20.84
CA HIS A 383 -23.84 -0.91 -21.97
C HIS A 383 -24.24 -0.11 -23.20
N THR A 384 -23.30 -0.01 -24.15
CA THR A 384 -23.52 0.60 -25.45
C THR A 384 -23.45 -0.50 -26.50
N GLY A 385 -24.37 -0.51 -27.46
CA GLY A 385 -24.31 -1.43 -28.61
C GLY A 385 -23.15 -1.08 -29.56
N SER A 386 -23.36 -1.22 -30.86
CA SER A 386 -22.33 -1.04 -31.89
C SER A 386 -21.77 0.39 -32.03
N ALA A 387 -22.30 1.37 -31.29
CA ALA A 387 -21.87 2.76 -31.36
C ALA A 387 -20.49 2.94 -30.70
N VAL A 388 -19.52 3.43 -31.47
CA VAL A 388 -18.18 3.75 -30.98
C VAL A 388 -17.86 5.19 -31.35
N ASP A 389 -17.64 6.04 -30.35
CA ASP A 389 -17.07 7.36 -30.59
C ASP A 389 -15.62 7.19 -31.08
N SER A 390 -15.33 7.74 -32.26
CA SER A 390 -13.97 7.76 -32.84
C SER A 390 -12.91 8.40 -31.92
N ARG A 391 -13.34 9.25 -30.97
CA ARG A 391 -12.47 9.89 -29.98
C ARG A 391 -12.28 9.06 -28.71
N ASP A 392 -12.98 7.94 -28.59
CA ASP A 392 -12.85 7.06 -27.44
C ASP A 392 -11.42 6.52 -27.33
N PRO A 393 -10.77 6.61 -26.15
CA PRO A 393 -9.44 6.06 -25.94
C PRO A 393 -9.29 4.60 -26.36
N VAL A 394 -10.35 3.80 -26.26
CA VAL A 394 -10.35 2.40 -26.69
C VAL A 394 -10.31 2.28 -28.22
N ALA A 395 -11.06 3.12 -28.94
CA ALA A 395 -11.04 3.16 -30.40
C ALA A 395 -9.66 3.59 -30.96
N LEU A 396 -8.92 4.39 -30.18
CA LEU A 396 -7.55 4.80 -30.47
C LEU A 396 -6.50 3.72 -30.13
N GLY A 397 -6.92 2.62 -29.52
CA GLY A 397 -6.08 1.49 -29.15
C GLY A 397 -5.55 0.69 -30.32
N ALA A 398 -4.31 0.18 -30.21
CA ALA A 398 -3.71 -0.66 -31.26
C ALA A 398 -4.51 -1.96 -31.48
N ASN A 399 -4.86 -2.66 -30.40
CA ASN A 399 -5.66 -3.88 -30.45
C ASN A 399 -7.02 -3.64 -31.14
N PHE A 400 -7.73 -2.57 -30.77
CA PHE A 400 -9.01 -2.21 -31.36
C PHE A 400 -8.89 -1.98 -32.87
N ARG A 401 -7.95 -1.13 -33.30
CA ARG A 401 -7.75 -0.81 -34.73
C ARG A 401 -7.39 -2.04 -35.55
N VAL A 402 -6.57 -2.93 -35.00
CA VAL A 402 -6.12 -4.13 -35.71
C VAL A 402 -7.28 -5.11 -35.87
N VAL A 403 -8.06 -5.38 -34.82
CA VAL A 403 -9.27 -6.23 -34.92
C VAL A 403 -10.24 -5.67 -35.97
N ARG A 404 -10.49 -4.36 -35.96
CA ARG A 404 -11.31 -3.68 -36.98
C ARG A 404 -10.77 -3.85 -38.41
N SER A 405 -9.44 -3.81 -38.59
CA SER A 405 -8.82 -3.96 -39.91
C SER A 405 -9.00 -5.37 -40.52
N TYR A 406 -9.30 -6.38 -39.70
CA TYR A 406 -9.60 -7.75 -40.13
C TYR A 406 -11.09 -8.00 -40.39
N GLY A 407 -11.91 -6.93 -40.51
CA GLY A 407 -13.31 -7.03 -40.88
C GLY A 407 -14.27 -7.32 -39.73
N PHE A 408 -13.80 -7.27 -38.48
CA PHE A 408 -14.67 -7.37 -37.32
C PHE A 408 -15.37 -6.03 -37.05
N ALA A 409 -16.66 -6.07 -36.75
CA ALA A 409 -17.46 -4.96 -36.28
C ALA A 409 -17.69 -5.07 -34.77
N VAL A 410 -17.84 -3.93 -34.09
CA VAL A 410 -18.24 -3.93 -32.67
C VAL A 410 -19.72 -4.27 -32.63
N GLN A 411 -20.07 -5.32 -31.89
CA GLN A 411 -21.46 -5.68 -31.64
C GLN A 411 -21.93 -5.00 -30.36
N GLU A 412 -21.17 -5.20 -29.29
CA GLU A 412 -21.52 -4.76 -27.94
C GLU A 412 -20.28 -4.25 -27.20
N ARG A 413 -20.52 -3.36 -26.24
CA ARG A 413 -19.48 -2.73 -25.44
C ARG A 413 -20.00 -2.40 -24.05
N TRP A 414 -19.26 -2.81 -23.04
CA TRP A 414 -19.57 -2.58 -21.64
C TRP A 414 -18.47 -1.78 -20.98
N GLN A 415 -18.83 -0.62 -20.43
CA GLN A 415 -18.02 0.09 -19.45
C GLN A 415 -18.36 -0.45 -18.06
N LEU A 416 -17.35 -0.89 -17.33
CA LEU A 416 -17.43 -1.45 -15.97
C LEU A 416 -16.43 -0.68 -15.09
N ASN A 417 -16.85 0.50 -14.66
CA ASN A 417 -16.04 1.52 -14.00
C ASN A 417 -14.77 1.91 -14.77
N VAL A 418 -13.63 1.26 -14.50
CA VAL A 418 -12.38 1.48 -15.23
C VAL A 418 -12.05 0.40 -16.24
N SER A 419 -12.69 -0.76 -16.15
CA SER A 419 -12.55 -1.82 -17.14
C SER A 419 -13.56 -1.58 -18.27
N GLN A 420 -13.19 -1.97 -19.47
CA GLN A 420 -14.08 -2.00 -20.62
C GLN A 420 -13.92 -3.33 -21.36
N VAL A 421 -15.05 -3.88 -21.75
CA VAL A 421 -15.15 -5.09 -22.57
C VAL A 421 -15.76 -4.68 -23.90
N VAL A 422 -15.12 -5.05 -25.01
CA VAL A 422 -15.63 -4.81 -26.35
C VAL A 422 -15.76 -6.15 -27.07
N HIS A 423 -16.98 -6.49 -27.48
CA HIS A 423 -17.27 -7.70 -28.22
C HIS A 423 -17.35 -7.41 -29.72
N PHE A 424 -16.57 -8.17 -30.47
CA PHE A 424 -16.39 -8.03 -31.91
C PHE A 424 -16.88 -9.27 -32.65
N VAL A 425 -17.68 -9.06 -33.69
CA VAL A 425 -18.15 -10.13 -34.59
C VAL A 425 -17.93 -9.76 -36.04
N ARG A 426 -17.85 -10.75 -36.92
CA ARG A 426 -17.89 -10.46 -38.36
C ARG A 426 -19.32 -10.13 -38.76
N PRO A 427 -19.55 -9.05 -39.53
CA PRO A 427 -20.84 -8.82 -40.16
C PRO A 427 -21.23 -10.07 -40.96
N ALA A 428 -22.50 -10.46 -40.89
CA ALA A 428 -23.03 -11.44 -41.84
C ALA A 428 -22.81 -10.89 -43.26
N ALA A 429 -22.21 -11.72 -44.11
CA ALA A 429 -21.86 -11.37 -45.49
C ALA A 429 -23.10 -11.10 -46.35
#